data_AF-A0A7L5DNV2-F1
#
_entry.id   AF-A0A7L5DNV2-F1
#
_cell.length_a   1.000
_cell.length_b   1.000
_cell.length_c   1.000
_cell.angle_alpha   90.00
_cell.angle_beta   90.00
_cell.angle_gamma   90.00
#
_symmetry.space_group_name_H-M   'P 1'
#
loop_
_entity.id
_entity.type
_entity.pdbx_description
1 polymer ?
#
loop_
_entity_poly.entity_id
_entity_poly.type
_entity_poly.pdbx_seq_one_letter_code
_entity_poly.pdbx_strand_id
1 'polypeptide(L)'
;MLRLFLILSALWLSGAVSHAQLTVYQDRNGQVFTAIEEYGPGIINATAYKKLIYAGSPFLTFPVWQPGRVRLDEQGKYIACDVAYDLVSNAVMCRFAGDSAVKTLRPDRFIIGQDEFIRQQNRQANVDYKFYAKALNGGKTKLLLNLSKRGDIYARASSNTGYEKETNVNGGYVLQEKYYIRKGDARPEQISLTKNAVLAVLYEQADKLAPRLTARRPSPADIIAILPYYDSLMTVQWAAASAGNSVSDAAYVAGKNSLSANPVFNQTLHNHVAYPDAAWTQGIYARVYAGFEIDQRGNVQNVTILSPDNVGTGFVETVRNGLKKLPTLDPALAGSYVLPVAFTYTNKNENGTTHAPINRLPNDRLAGRLMLEEFSVPIVVTKPVQTSREVWGYFK
;
A
#
# COMPACT_ATOMS: atom_id res chain seq x y z
N MET A 1 8.84 -46.36 12.29
CA MET A 1 8.92 -44.96 11.79
C MET A 1 10.27 -44.69 11.09
N LEU A 2 10.72 -45.54 10.15
CA LEU A 2 12.03 -45.39 9.47
C LEU A 2 11.95 -45.45 7.92
N ARG A 3 10.74 -45.55 7.36
CA ARG A 3 10.52 -45.71 5.90
C ARG A 3 9.98 -44.45 5.19
N LEU A 4 9.76 -43.35 5.91
CA LEU A 4 9.25 -42.10 5.33
C LEU A 4 10.35 -41.05 5.04
N PHE A 5 11.62 -41.33 5.38
CA PHE A 5 12.73 -40.39 5.16
C PHE A 5 13.46 -40.58 3.82
N LEU A 6 13.22 -41.69 3.10
CA LEU A 6 13.93 -42.02 1.85
C LEU A 6 13.24 -41.51 0.56
N ILE A 7 12.00 -41.01 0.66
CA ILE A 7 11.25 -40.50 -0.50
C ILE A 7 11.39 -38.96 -0.64
N LEU A 8 11.80 -38.25 0.42
CA LEU A 8 12.07 -36.81 0.33
C LEU A 8 13.48 -36.45 -0.21
N SER A 9 14.41 -37.40 -0.30
CA SER A 9 15.76 -37.14 -0.82
C SER A 9 15.89 -37.23 -2.35
N ALA A 10 14.89 -37.79 -3.05
CA ALA A 10 14.93 -38.01 -4.50
C ALA A 10 14.35 -36.84 -5.34
N LEU A 11 13.89 -35.76 -4.70
CA LEU A 11 13.35 -34.56 -5.37
C LEU A 11 14.32 -33.37 -5.36
N TRP A 12 15.62 -33.62 -5.18
CA TRP A 12 16.67 -32.71 -5.65
C TRP A 12 16.89 -32.96 -7.15
N LEU A 13 15.84 -32.77 -7.95
CA LEU A 13 15.99 -32.58 -9.39
C LEU A 13 16.82 -31.31 -9.55
N SER A 14 18.10 -31.50 -9.83
CA SER A 14 19.03 -30.47 -10.27
C SER A 14 18.42 -29.78 -11.48
N GLY A 15 17.66 -28.72 -11.24
CA GLY A 15 17.11 -27.87 -12.28
C GLY A 15 18.28 -27.39 -13.12
N ALA A 16 18.30 -27.76 -14.40
CA ALA A 16 19.33 -27.32 -15.32
C ALA A 16 19.37 -25.79 -15.28
N VAL A 17 20.47 -25.23 -14.78
CA VAL A 17 20.69 -23.79 -14.78
C VAL A 17 20.99 -23.42 -16.23
N SER A 18 20.02 -22.88 -16.95
CA SER A 18 20.28 -22.27 -18.24
C SER A 18 21.01 -20.95 -18.00
N HIS A 19 22.15 -20.79 -18.65
CA HIS A 19 22.85 -19.51 -18.67
C HIS A 19 22.30 -18.71 -19.85
N ALA A 20 21.80 -17.51 -19.56
CA ALA A 20 21.36 -16.56 -20.57
C ALA A 20 22.23 -15.29 -20.48
N GLN A 21 22.71 -14.81 -21.62
CA GLN A 21 23.39 -13.53 -21.72
C GLN A 21 22.40 -12.48 -22.22
N LEU A 22 22.31 -11.36 -21.49
CA LEU A 22 21.44 -10.25 -21.82
C LEU A 22 22.26 -9.06 -22.30
N THR A 23 21.99 -8.59 -23.52
CA THR A 23 22.66 -7.43 -24.13
C THR A 23 21.62 -6.41 -24.57
N VAL A 24 21.71 -5.19 -24.03
CA VAL A 24 20.86 -4.05 -24.46
C VAL A 24 21.67 -3.18 -25.41
N TYR A 25 21.13 -2.91 -26.58
CA TYR A 25 21.78 -2.11 -27.62
C TYR A 25 20.81 -1.13 -28.25
N GLN A 26 21.35 -0.13 -28.96
CA GLN A 26 20.58 0.83 -29.73
C GLN A 26 20.95 0.66 -31.21
N ASP A 27 19.95 0.60 -32.08
CA ASP A 27 20.17 0.51 -33.52
C ASP A 27 20.57 1.87 -34.13
N ARG A 28 20.75 1.91 -35.45
CA ARG A 28 21.12 3.14 -36.18
C ARG A 28 20.03 4.21 -36.15
N ASN A 29 18.78 3.84 -35.89
CA ASN A 29 17.63 4.73 -35.81
C ASN A 29 17.38 5.23 -34.38
N GLY A 30 18.22 4.85 -33.41
CA GLY A 30 18.04 5.22 -32.02
C GLY A 30 17.06 4.32 -31.26
N GLN A 31 16.56 3.25 -31.86
CA GLN A 31 15.65 2.30 -31.21
C GLN A 31 16.43 1.36 -30.30
N VAL A 32 15.94 1.18 -29.07
CA VAL A 32 16.57 0.31 -28.07
C VAL A 32 16.00 -1.10 -28.18
N PHE A 33 16.88 -2.10 -28.17
CA PHE A 33 16.55 -3.51 -28.19
C PHE A 33 17.30 -4.27 -27.09
N THR A 34 16.74 -5.42 -26.70
CA THR A 34 17.38 -6.37 -25.80
C THR A 34 17.52 -7.70 -26.51
N ALA A 35 18.75 -8.15 -26.72
CA ALA A 35 19.06 -9.51 -27.15
C ALA A 35 19.27 -10.41 -25.93
N ILE A 36 18.57 -11.53 -25.89
CA ILE A 36 18.74 -12.61 -24.91
C ILE A 36 19.30 -13.80 -25.68
N GLU A 37 20.50 -14.23 -25.33
CA GLU A 37 21.18 -15.37 -25.92
C GLU A 37 21.15 -16.52 -24.91
N GLU A 38 20.31 -17.51 -25.18
CA GLU A 38 20.11 -18.69 -24.33
C GLU A 38 20.97 -19.85 -24.84
N TYR A 39 21.75 -20.45 -23.93
CA TYR A 39 22.54 -21.65 -24.19
C TYR A 39 21.94 -22.81 -23.40
N GLY A 40 21.17 -23.67 -24.07
CA GLY A 40 20.58 -24.86 -23.46
C GLY A 40 21.51 -26.08 -23.50
N PRO A 41 21.34 -27.07 -22.60
CA PRO A 41 21.94 -28.39 -22.77
C PRO A 41 21.34 -29.00 -24.05
N GLY A 42 22.10 -28.95 -25.13
CA GLY A 42 21.72 -29.56 -26.39
C GLY A 42 21.44 -31.05 -26.23
N ILE A 43 20.56 -31.59 -27.07
CA ILE A 43 20.59 -33.03 -27.34
C ILE A 43 21.99 -33.32 -27.90
N ILE A 44 22.63 -34.38 -27.41
CA ILE A 44 23.98 -34.83 -27.80
C ILE A 44 24.12 -34.64 -29.31
N ASN A 45 24.95 -33.66 -29.73
CA ASN A 45 25.29 -33.22 -31.11
C ASN A 45 24.77 -31.86 -31.63
N ALA A 46 23.96 -31.09 -30.90
CA ALA A 46 23.69 -29.69 -31.27
C ALA A 46 23.48 -28.79 -30.05
N THR A 47 24.35 -27.80 -29.82
CA THR A 47 24.06 -26.72 -28.87
C THR A 47 22.82 -25.98 -29.34
N ALA A 48 21.73 -26.09 -28.57
CA ALA A 48 20.52 -25.33 -28.82
C ALA A 48 20.78 -23.86 -28.45
N TYR A 49 21.44 -23.14 -29.36
CA TYR A 49 21.58 -21.69 -29.28
C TYR A 49 20.28 -21.06 -29.75
N LYS A 50 19.70 -20.22 -28.90
CA LYS A 50 18.49 -19.47 -29.21
C LYS A 50 18.73 -18.00 -28.90
N LYS A 51 18.59 -17.16 -29.92
CA LYS A 51 18.61 -15.70 -29.77
C LYS A 51 17.19 -15.17 -29.81
N LEU A 52 16.82 -14.44 -28.76
CA LEU A 52 15.57 -13.72 -28.67
C LEU A 52 15.84 -12.22 -28.69
N ILE A 53 15.08 -11.45 -29.47
CA ILE A 53 15.21 -10.00 -29.55
C ILE A 53 13.90 -9.37 -29.05
N TYR A 54 13.98 -8.49 -28.07
CA TYR A 54 12.84 -7.74 -27.55
C TYR A 54 13.00 -6.25 -27.84
N ALA A 55 11.92 -5.60 -28.24
CA ALA A 55 11.87 -4.14 -28.34
C ALA A 55 11.93 -3.51 -26.94
N GLY A 56 12.76 -2.48 -26.78
CA GLY A 56 13.01 -1.80 -25.52
C GLY A 56 14.06 -2.49 -24.65
N SER A 57 14.04 -2.13 -23.36
CA SER A 57 14.99 -2.61 -22.34
C SER A 57 14.26 -3.00 -21.07
N PRO A 58 14.69 -4.03 -20.31
CA PRO A 58 14.15 -4.28 -18.97
C PRO A 58 14.58 -3.20 -17.96
N PHE A 59 15.61 -2.40 -18.25
CA PHE A 59 16.15 -1.40 -17.33
C PHE A 59 15.41 -0.07 -17.39
N LEU A 60 15.57 0.74 -16.34
CA LEU A 60 14.99 2.08 -16.24
C LEU A 60 15.47 3.00 -17.37
N THR A 61 16.77 2.99 -17.67
CA THR A 61 17.42 3.91 -18.61
C THR A 61 18.21 3.18 -19.70
N PHE A 62 18.47 3.89 -20.80
CA PHE A 62 19.52 3.55 -21.78
C PHE A 62 20.46 4.77 -21.94
N PRO A 63 21.78 4.63 -21.83
CA PRO A 63 22.53 3.40 -21.52
C PRO A 63 22.17 2.82 -20.14
N VAL A 64 22.37 1.51 -20.00
CA VAL A 64 21.90 0.72 -18.84
C VAL A 64 22.55 1.17 -17.54
N TRP A 65 23.84 1.50 -17.59
CA TRP A 65 24.63 1.93 -16.45
C TRP A 65 24.67 3.45 -16.42
N GLN A 66 24.26 4.03 -15.29
CA GLN A 66 24.24 5.47 -15.07
C GLN A 66 24.98 5.79 -13.77
N PRO A 67 25.76 6.88 -13.71
CA PRO A 67 26.31 7.35 -12.45
C PRO A 67 25.22 7.54 -11.41
N GLY A 68 25.42 6.98 -10.22
CA GLY A 68 24.43 7.03 -9.16
C GLY A 68 25.02 6.78 -7.78
N ARG A 69 24.13 6.65 -6.81
CA ARG A 69 24.51 6.34 -5.42
C ARG A 69 23.46 5.49 -4.74
N VAL A 70 23.91 4.58 -3.89
CA VAL A 70 23.04 3.66 -3.14
C VAL A 70 23.24 3.84 -1.64
N ARG A 71 22.18 3.62 -0.86
CA ARG A 71 22.19 3.62 0.60
C ARG A 71 21.59 2.31 1.09
N LEU A 72 22.38 1.48 1.77
CA LEU A 72 21.98 0.09 2.09
C LEU A 72 20.95 0.00 3.22
N ASP A 73 21.03 0.89 4.19
CA ASP A 73 20.14 1.00 5.34
C ASP A 73 19.67 2.46 5.54
N GLU A 74 18.77 2.69 6.49
CA GLU A 74 18.16 4.00 6.69
C GLU A 74 19.14 5.07 7.22
N GLN A 75 20.15 4.65 7.99
CA GLN A 75 21.13 5.52 8.66
C GLN A 75 22.48 5.56 7.92
N GLY A 76 22.65 4.71 6.91
CA GLY A 76 23.88 4.48 6.20
C GLY A 76 24.28 5.66 5.33
N LYS A 77 25.55 5.66 4.92
CA LYS A 77 26.06 6.66 3.99
C LYS A 77 25.73 6.24 2.56
N TYR A 78 25.56 7.24 1.69
CA TYR A 78 25.49 7.01 0.25
C TYR A 78 26.84 6.54 -0.28
N ILE A 79 26.83 5.47 -1.08
CA ILE A 79 28.00 4.90 -1.75
C ILE A 79 27.83 5.14 -3.24
N ALA A 80 28.81 5.79 -3.88
CA ALA A 80 28.80 6.04 -5.31
C ALA A 80 29.06 4.73 -6.09
N CYS A 81 28.29 4.49 -7.14
CA CYS A 81 28.45 3.36 -8.06
C CYS A 81 27.78 3.72 -9.41
N ASP A 82 28.11 3.02 -10.49
CA ASP A 82 27.22 3.02 -11.65
C ASP A 82 26.04 2.11 -11.35
N VAL A 83 24.83 2.66 -11.39
CA VAL A 83 23.59 1.96 -11.06
C VAL A 83 22.90 1.51 -12.34
N ALA A 84 22.40 0.28 -12.33
CA ALA A 84 21.40 -0.22 -13.27
C ALA A 84 20.19 -0.73 -12.48
N TYR A 85 18.98 -0.28 -12.84
CA TYR A 85 17.74 -0.68 -12.18
C TYR A 85 16.86 -1.47 -13.13
N ASP A 86 16.74 -2.78 -12.88
CA ASP A 86 15.91 -3.70 -13.65
C ASP A 86 14.45 -3.59 -13.20
N LEU A 87 13.58 -3.09 -14.08
CA LEU A 87 12.16 -2.87 -13.81
C LEU A 87 11.32 -4.14 -13.95
N VAL A 88 11.87 -5.23 -14.49
CA VAL A 88 11.19 -6.54 -14.58
C VAL A 88 11.38 -7.32 -13.28
N SER A 89 12.63 -7.41 -12.81
CA SER A 89 12.97 -8.16 -11.59
C SER A 89 12.97 -7.30 -10.32
N ASN A 90 12.83 -5.97 -10.46
CA ASN A 90 12.97 -4.98 -9.37
C ASN A 90 14.35 -5.09 -8.67
N ALA A 91 15.39 -5.47 -9.42
CA ALA A 91 16.75 -5.61 -8.92
C ALA A 91 17.56 -4.32 -9.17
N VAL A 92 18.31 -3.90 -8.15
CA VAL A 92 19.26 -2.79 -8.27
C VAL A 92 20.65 -3.39 -8.37
N MET A 93 21.38 -3.05 -9.41
CA MET A 93 22.75 -3.50 -9.63
C MET A 93 23.71 -2.32 -9.57
N CYS A 94 24.89 -2.53 -8.99
CA CYS A 94 25.97 -1.56 -8.92
C CYS A 94 27.25 -2.10 -9.58
N ARG A 95 28.00 -1.21 -10.23
CA ARG A 95 29.43 -1.35 -10.51
C ARG A 95 30.19 -0.32 -9.69
N PHE A 96 31.08 -0.78 -8.81
CA PHE A 96 31.88 0.11 -7.99
C PHE A 96 33.19 0.46 -8.69
N ALA A 97 33.70 1.65 -8.46
CA ALA A 97 34.98 2.06 -9.02
C ALA A 97 36.09 1.08 -8.62
N GLY A 98 36.80 0.54 -9.61
CA GLY A 98 37.87 -0.45 -9.40
C GLY A 98 37.40 -1.90 -9.26
N ASP A 99 36.09 -2.18 -9.26
CA ASP A 99 35.55 -3.55 -9.29
C ASP A 99 34.96 -3.86 -10.66
N SER A 100 35.43 -4.91 -11.33
CA SER A 100 34.88 -5.38 -12.60
C SER A 100 33.58 -6.17 -12.42
N ALA A 101 33.29 -6.65 -11.21
CA ALA A 101 32.12 -7.46 -10.92
C ALA A 101 30.86 -6.61 -10.70
N VAL A 102 29.77 -6.99 -11.36
CA VAL A 102 28.44 -6.44 -11.08
C VAL A 102 27.92 -7.03 -9.77
N LYS A 103 27.46 -6.18 -8.86
CA LYS A 103 26.84 -6.59 -7.59
C LYS A 103 25.34 -6.29 -7.61
N THR A 104 24.52 -7.29 -7.34
CA THR A 104 23.07 -7.09 -7.12
C THR A 104 22.83 -6.74 -5.65
N LEU A 105 22.22 -5.58 -5.42
CA LEU A 105 21.99 -5.01 -4.09
C LEU A 105 20.49 -4.92 -3.79
N ARG A 106 20.19 -4.79 -2.49
CA ARG A 106 18.84 -4.47 -1.98
C ARG A 106 18.90 -3.22 -1.11
N PRO A 107 19.22 -2.05 -1.68
CA PRO A 107 19.36 -0.83 -0.90
C PRO A 107 18.05 -0.42 -0.21
N ASP A 108 18.15 0.40 0.82
CA ASP A 108 17.04 1.19 1.34
C ASP A 108 16.63 2.26 0.32
N ARG A 109 17.62 2.95 -0.26
CA ARG A 109 17.43 4.01 -1.27
C ARG A 109 18.52 3.98 -2.33
N PHE A 110 18.19 4.45 -3.52
CA PHE A 110 19.20 4.73 -4.54
C PHE A 110 18.80 5.91 -5.41
N ILE A 111 19.78 6.53 -6.03
CA ILE A 111 19.60 7.71 -6.89
C ILE A 111 20.19 7.42 -8.26
N ILE A 112 19.42 7.69 -9.30
CA ILE A 112 19.84 7.67 -10.72
C ILE A 112 19.48 9.03 -11.31
N GLY A 113 20.47 9.80 -11.77
CA GLY A 113 20.25 11.18 -12.19
C GLY A 113 19.70 12.03 -11.05
N GLN A 114 18.51 12.61 -11.23
CA GLN A 114 17.82 13.43 -10.22
C GLN A 114 16.77 12.64 -9.42
N ASP A 115 16.59 11.36 -9.74
CA ASP A 115 15.49 10.57 -9.21
C ASP A 115 15.95 9.69 -8.05
N GLU A 116 15.40 9.95 -6.86
CA GLU A 116 15.57 9.10 -5.68
C GLU A 116 14.46 8.06 -5.63
N PHE A 117 14.87 6.79 -5.55
CA PHE A 117 14.01 5.63 -5.40
C PHE A 117 14.13 5.09 -3.98
N ILE A 118 12.99 4.96 -3.29
CA ILE A 118 12.92 4.51 -1.90
C ILE A 118 12.23 3.15 -1.87
N ARG A 119 12.87 2.19 -1.20
CA ARG A 119 12.30 0.85 -0.99
C ARG A 119 11.04 0.95 -0.15
N GLN A 120 9.92 0.53 -0.71
CA GLN A 120 8.67 0.35 0.01
C GLN A 120 8.53 -1.11 0.42
N GLN A 121 8.05 -1.32 1.65
CA GLN A 121 7.63 -2.63 2.12
C GLN A 121 6.11 -2.68 2.07
N ASN A 122 5.58 -3.72 1.44
CA ASN A 122 4.15 -3.96 1.45
C ASN A 122 3.90 -5.47 1.63
N ARG A 123 2.80 -5.79 2.31
CA ARG A 123 2.41 -7.16 2.66
C ARG A 123 1.00 -7.36 2.16
N GLN A 124 0.86 -8.16 1.11
CA GLN A 124 -0.42 -8.54 0.55
C GLN A 124 -0.55 -10.05 0.62
N ALA A 125 -1.68 -10.55 1.12
CA ALA A 125 -1.94 -12.00 1.26
C ALA A 125 -0.81 -12.76 1.97
N ASN A 126 -0.22 -12.17 3.02
CA ASN A 126 0.88 -12.74 3.80
C ASN A 126 2.22 -12.88 3.04
N VAL A 127 2.33 -12.32 1.83
CA VAL A 127 3.58 -12.27 1.06
C VAL A 127 4.17 -10.87 1.17
N ASP A 128 5.40 -10.79 1.66
CA ASP A 128 6.16 -9.56 1.68
C ASP A 128 6.72 -9.29 0.28
N TYR A 129 6.22 -8.25 -0.37
CA TYR A 129 6.79 -7.76 -1.61
C TYR A 129 7.47 -6.42 -1.37
N LYS A 130 8.64 -6.28 -1.99
CA LYS A 130 9.45 -5.06 -1.94
C LYS A 130 9.46 -4.48 -3.33
N PHE A 131 9.17 -3.19 -3.43
CA PHE A 131 9.27 -2.43 -4.66
C PHE A 131 9.97 -1.10 -4.38
N TYR A 132 10.57 -0.49 -5.39
CA TYR A 132 11.09 0.86 -5.25
C TYR A 132 10.13 1.87 -5.86
N ALA A 133 9.94 2.99 -5.17
CA ALA A 133 9.10 4.07 -5.66
C ALA A 133 9.80 5.41 -5.53
N LYS A 134 9.56 6.27 -6.52
CA LYS A 134 9.96 7.68 -6.52
C LYS A 134 8.90 8.49 -5.79
N ALA A 135 9.30 9.37 -4.87
CA ALA A 135 8.37 10.34 -4.30
C ALA A 135 8.15 11.49 -5.29
N LEU A 136 6.90 11.74 -5.67
CA LEU A 136 6.55 12.84 -6.57
C LEU A 136 6.25 14.15 -5.82
N ASN A 137 6.09 14.11 -4.50
CA ASN A 137 5.98 15.28 -3.64
C ASN A 137 6.66 15.06 -2.28
N GLY A 138 7.05 16.16 -1.63
CA GLY A 138 7.81 16.16 -0.36
C GLY A 138 6.98 16.33 0.92
N GLY A 139 5.65 16.33 0.84
CA GLY A 139 4.76 16.58 1.98
C GLY A 139 4.71 15.44 3.02
N LYS A 140 3.90 15.61 4.07
CA LYS A 140 3.63 14.55 5.05
C LYS A 140 2.87 13.41 4.37
N THR A 141 1.90 13.75 3.54
CA THR A 141 1.27 12.80 2.62
C THR A 141 2.01 12.81 1.29
N LYS A 142 2.47 11.63 0.85
CA LYS A 142 3.28 11.46 -0.35
C LYS A 142 2.54 10.71 -1.44
N LEU A 143 2.59 11.21 -2.67
CA LEU A 143 2.34 10.49 -3.90
C LEU A 143 3.63 9.79 -4.33
N LEU A 144 3.59 8.48 -4.46
CA LEU A 144 4.71 7.65 -4.86
C LEU A 144 4.43 7.05 -6.24
N LEU A 145 5.45 7.00 -7.09
CA LEU A 145 5.45 6.37 -8.40
C LEU A 145 6.34 5.13 -8.38
N ASN A 146 5.74 3.96 -8.54
CA ASN A 146 6.46 2.74 -8.85
C ASN A 146 6.47 2.51 -10.36
N LEU A 147 7.66 2.30 -10.89
CA LEU A 147 7.90 1.91 -12.28
C LEU A 147 8.16 0.42 -12.31
N SER A 148 7.52 -0.28 -13.24
CA SER A 148 7.77 -1.70 -13.53
C SER A 148 7.69 -1.93 -15.02
N LYS A 149 8.34 -2.98 -15.52
CA LYS A 149 8.22 -3.40 -16.92
C LYS A 149 7.70 -4.81 -16.98
N ARG A 150 6.76 -5.04 -17.90
CA ARG A 150 6.28 -6.37 -18.24
C ARG A 150 6.81 -6.74 -19.62
N GLY A 151 7.36 -7.94 -19.75
CA GLY A 151 7.63 -8.54 -21.05
C GLY A 151 6.31 -8.94 -21.71
N ASP A 152 6.04 -8.38 -22.89
CA ASP A 152 4.92 -8.77 -23.73
C ASP A 152 5.44 -9.61 -24.90
N ILE A 153 5.16 -10.91 -24.84
CA ILE A 153 5.57 -11.91 -25.85
C ILE A 153 4.63 -11.86 -27.07
N TYR A 154 3.45 -11.25 -26.93
CA TYR A 154 2.42 -11.19 -27.96
C TYR A 154 2.28 -9.83 -28.61
N ALA A 155 3.08 -8.85 -28.19
CA ALA A 155 3.38 -7.68 -28.99
C ALA A 155 4.19 -8.11 -30.22
N ARG A 156 3.61 -8.95 -31.09
CA ARG A 156 4.02 -9.03 -32.49
C ARG A 156 3.87 -7.61 -32.98
N ALA A 157 5.01 -6.96 -33.21
CA ALA A 157 5.01 -5.67 -33.89
C ALA A 157 4.10 -5.85 -35.10
N SER A 158 2.99 -5.12 -35.14
CA SER A 158 2.05 -5.12 -36.24
C SER A 158 2.70 -4.43 -37.44
N SER A 159 3.86 -4.92 -37.91
CA SER A 159 4.44 -4.55 -39.18
C SER A 159 3.70 -5.36 -40.24
N ASN A 160 2.47 -4.92 -40.55
CA ASN A 160 1.62 -5.46 -41.61
C ASN A 160 2.13 -5.10 -43.02
N THR A 161 3.42 -4.77 -43.15
CA THR A 161 4.06 -4.39 -44.41
C THR A 161 5.01 -5.51 -44.81
N GLY A 162 4.51 -6.46 -45.60
CA GLY A 162 5.18 -7.70 -46.01
C GLY A 162 6.43 -7.55 -46.90
N TYR A 163 7.22 -6.48 -46.74
CA TYR A 163 8.42 -6.19 -47.53
C TYR A 163 9.66 -5.82 -46.72
N GLU A 164 9.56 -5.65 -45.40
CA GLU A 164 10.76 -5.51 -44.56
C GLU A 164 11.24 -6.90 -44.14
N LYS A 165 12.50 -7.24 -44.44
CA LYS A 165 13.15 -8.44 -43.92
C LYS A 165 13.13 -8.33 -42.40
N GLU A 166 12.19 -9.04 -41.79
CA GLU A 166 11.85 -9.00 -40.38
C GLU A 166 13.13 -9.06 -39.54
N THR A 167 13.44 -7.97 -38.84
CA THR A 167 14.16 -8.15 -37.59
C THR A 167 13.23 -8.99 -36.73
N ASN A 168 13.61 -10.25 -36.47
CA ASN A 168 12.80 -11.19 -35.71
C ASN A 168 12.67 -10.71 -34.26
N VAL A 169 11.82 -9.70 -34.02
CA VAL A 169 11.50 -9.17 -32.70
C VAL A 169 10.46 -10.08 -32.08
N ASN A 170 10.85 -10.80 -31.04
CA ASN A 170 10.05 -11.80 -30.34
C ASN A 170 9.05 -11.20 -29.34
N GLY A 171 9.12 -9.90 -29.05
CA GLY A 171 8.22 -9.20 -28.13
C GLY A 171 8.72 -7.82 -27.75
N GLY A 172 8.16 -7.22 -26.70
CA GLY A 172 8.61 -5.91 -26.20
C GLY A 172 8.44 -5.72 -24.70
N TYR A 173 9.14 -4.74 -24.15
CA TYR A 173 8.96 -4.33 -22.75
C TYR A 173 8.00 -3.15 -22.65
N VAL A 174 6.88 -3.35 -21.94
CA VAL A 174 5.89 -2.30 -21.70
C VAL A 174 6.10 -1.72 -20.31
N LEU A 175 6.32 -0.40 -20.25
CA LEU A 175 6.39 0.33 -18.98
C LEU A 175 5.01 0.38 -18.33
N GLN A 176 4.95 0.05 -17.05
CA GLN A 176 3.78 0.15 -16.20
C GLN A 176 4.07 1.11 -15.05
N GLU A 177 3.24 2.13 -14.95
CA GLU A 177 3.25 3.09 -13.85
C GLU A 177 2.18 2.72 -12.83
N LYS A 178 2.57 2.61 -11.56
CA LYS A 178 1.66 2.40 -10.44
C LYS A 178 1.83 3.52 -9.43
N TYR A 179 0.71 4.15 -9.08
CA TYR A 179 0.69 5.27 -8.16
C TYR A 179 0.23 4.80 -6.78
N TYR A 180 0.85 5.35 -5.74
CA TYR A 180 0.50 5.06 -4.35
C TYR A 180 0.40 6.36 -3.57
N ILE A 181 -0.50 6.41 -2.59
CA ILE A 181 -0.52 7.47 -1.59
C ILE A 181 -0.03 6.90 -0.26
N ARG A 182 0.88 7.62 0.40
CA ARG A 182 1.42 7.27 1.72
C ARG A 182 1.18 8.41 2.71
N LYS A 183 0.42 8.16 3.76
CA LYS A 183 0.07 9.14 4.80
C LYS A 183 1.05 9.05 5.97
N GLY A 184 2.03 9.95 6.07
CA GLY A 184 3.07 9.88 7.10
C GLY A 184 3.82 8.54 7.07
N ASP A 185 3.75 7.81 8.18
CA ASP A 185 4.39 6.50 8.38
C ASP A 185 3.46 5.32 8.08
N ALA A 186 2.23 5.58 7.61
CA ALA A 186 1.34 4.53 7.14
C ALA A 186 1.90 3.82 5.90
N ARG A 187 1.37 2.63 5.60
CA ARG A 187 1.78 1.88 4.41
C ARG A 187 1.32 2.60 3.15
N PRO A 188 2.06 2.53 2.03
CA PRO A 188 1.57 3.02 0.76
C PRO A 188 0.34 2.26 0.29
N GLU A 189 -0.72 2.98 -0.06
CA GLU A 189 -1.95 2.43 -0.65
C GLU A 189 -1.96 2.68 -2.15
N GLN A 190 -2.11 1.63 -2.94
CA GLN A 190 -2.15 1.75 -4.39
C GLN A 190 -3.43 2.47 -4.83
N ILE A 191 -3.29 3.43 -5.74
CA ILE A 191 -4.41 4.13 -6.35
C ILE A 191 -4.41 3.93 -7.86
N SER A 192 -5.61 3.92 -8.44
CA SER A 192 -5.77 4.30 -9.83
C SER A 192 -5.92 5.82 -9.91
N LEU A 193 -5.53 6.44 -11.03
CA LEU A 193 -5.72 7.87 -11.26
C LEU A 193 -7.20 8.17 -11.58
N THR A 194 -8.08 7.87 -10.62
CA THR A 194 -9.52 8.15 -10.66
C THR A 194 -9.91 8.90 -9.40
N LYS A 195 -10.87 9.82 -9.51
CA LYS A 195 -11.38 10.59 -8.36
C LYS A 195 -11.74 9.69 -7.17
N ASN A 196 -12.51 8.64 -7.43
CA ASN A 196 -12.99 7.75 -6.37
C ASN A 196 -11.85 6.99 -5.67
N ALA A 197 -10.83 6.53 -6.40
CA ALA A 197 -9.71 5.83 -5.79
C ALA A 197 -8.86 6.77 -4.91
N VAL A 198 -8.67 8.03 -5.33
CA VAL A 198 -7.97 9.03 -4.52
C VAL A 198 -8.75 9.34 -3.25
N LEU A 199 -10.06 9.59 -3.37
CA LEU A 199 -10.93 9.87 -2.23
C LEU A 199 -11.04 8.68 -1.27
N ALA A 200 -11.01 7.44 -1.77
CA ALA A 200 -11.05 6.24 -0.95
C ALA A 200 -9.80 6.10 -0.06
N VAL A 201 -8.61 6.53 -0.53
CA VAL A 201 -7.38 6.50 0.28
C VAL A 201 -7.30 7.71 1.23
N LEU A 202 -7.84 8.85 0.81
CA LEU A 202 -7.91 10.09 1.60
C LEU A 202 -9.27 10.23 2.31
N TYR A 203 -9.80 9.10 2.81
CA TYR A 203 -11.16 8.99 3.33
C TYR A 203 -11.46 9.93 4.49
N GLU A 204 -10.46 10.34 5.27
CA GLU A 204 -10.64 11.20 6.45
C GLU A 204 -11.19 12.59 6.09
N GLN A 205 -10.91 13.07 4.88
CA GLN A 205 -11.35 14.38 4.40
C GLN A 205 -12.03 14.30 3.03
N ALA A 206 -12.52 13.12 2.63
CA ALA A 206 -13.04 12.87 1.29
C ALA A 206 -14.09 13.91 0.85
N ASP A 207 -15.01 14.29 1.75
CA ASP A 207 -16.07 15.27 1.45
C ASP A 207 -15.52 16.67 1.15
N LYS A 208 -14.45 17.08 1.83
CA LYS A 208 -13.78 18.38 1.59
C LYS A 208 -12.91 18.36 0.34
N LEU A 209 -12.38 17.19 -0.02
CA LEU A 209 -11.55 16.99 -1.21
C LEU A 209 -12.37 16.82 -2.49
N ALA A 210 -13.55 16.21 -2.41
CA ALA A 210 -14.36 15.85 -3.58
C ALA A 210 -14.71 17.06 -4.49
N PRO A 211 -15.05 18.25 -3.97
CA PRO A 211 -15.32 19.42 -4.80
C PRO A 211 -14.08 19.96 -5.52
N ARG A 212 -12.88 19.74 -4.96
CA ARG A 212 -11.61 20.22 -5.53
C ARG A 212 -11.05 19.27 -6.59
N LEU A 213 -11.32 17.98 -6.46
CA LEU A 213 -11.01 16.97 -7.49
C LEU A 213 -12.13 16.91 -8.52
N THR A 214 -12.15 17.87 -9.45
CA THR A 214 -13.18 18.00 -10.49
C THR A 214 -13.04 16.95 -11.59
N ALA A 215 -11.81 16.62 -11.98
CA ALA A 215 -11.52 15.64 -13.01
C ALA A 215 -11.91 14.22 -12.58
N ARG A 216 -12.61 13.48 -13.45
CA ARG A 216 -12.92 12.06 -13.23
C ARG A 216 -11.64 11.22 -13.13
N ARG A 217 -10.64 11.57 -13.92
CA ARG A 217 -9.30 10.97 -13.95
C ARG A 217 -8.25 12.06 -13.70
N PRO A 218 -7.93 12.39 -12.44
CA PRO A 218 -6.93 13.41 -12.13
C PRO A 218 -5.55 12.98 -12.64
N SER A 219 -4.79 13.94 -13.17
CA SER A 219 -3.38 13.75 -13.47
C SER A 219 -2.55 13.62 -12.18
N PRO A 220 -1.29 13.13 -12.24
CA PRO A 220 -0.40 13.18 -11.10
C PRO A 220 -0.22 14.60 -10.54
N ALA A 221 -0.21 15.62 -11.40
CA ALA A 221 -0.10 17.03 -11.00
C ALA A 221 -1.32 17.48 -10.18
N ASP A 222 -2.54 17.08 -10.58
CA ASP A 222 -3.76 17.39 -9.83
C ASP A 222 -3.73 16.77 -8.42
N ILE A 223 -3.21 15.54 -8.31
CA ILE A 223 -3.05 14.88 -7.02
C ILE A 223 -1.98 15.60 -6.18
N ILE A 224 -0.83 15.93 -6.76
CA ILE A 224 0.22 16.68 -6.05
C ILE A 224 -0.31 18.02 -5.52
N ALA A 225 -1.17 18.71 -6.28
CA ALA A 225 -1.77 19.98 -5.88
C ALA A 225 -2.78 19.84 -4.72
N ILE A 226 -3.48 18.70 -4.60
CA ILE A 226 -4.47 18.51 -3.53
C ILE A 226 -3.86 18.04 -2.21
N LEU A 227 -2.71 17.34 -2.24
CA LEU A 227 -2.11 16.77 -1.03
C LEU A 227 -1.75 17.81 0.06
N PRO A 228 -1.21 19.00 -0.26
CA PRO A 228 -0.98 20.04 0.75
C PRO A 228 -2.28 20.53 1.43
N TYR A 229 -3.39 20.58 0.69
CA TYR A 229 -4.69 20.92 1.26
C TYR A 229 -5.22 19.83 2.18
N TYR A 230 -5.04 18.56 1.83
CA TYR A 230 -5.31 17.45 2.73
C TYR A 230 -4.46 17.55 4.02
N ASP A 231 -3.15 17.77 3.89
CA ASP A 231 -2.23 17.89 5.04
C ASP A 231 -2.62 19.05 5.97
N SER A 232 -3.12 20.17 5.43
CA SER A 232 -3.58 21.30 6.25
C SER A 232 -4.88 21.00 7.00
N LEU A 233 -5.83 20.29 6.38
CA LEU A 233 -7.05 19.82 7.04
C LEU A 233 -6.74 18.86 8.19
N MET A 234 -5.80 17.95 7.98
CA MET A 234 -5.35 17.03 9.03
C MET A 234 -4.68 17.78 10.19
N THR A 235 -3.86 18.80 9.88
CA THR A 235 -3.19 19.61 10.92
C THR A 235 -4.18 20.37 11.80
N VAL A 236 -5.22 20.96 11.21
CA VAL A 236 -6.27 21.66 11.98
C VAL A 236 -7.04 20.70 12.87
N GLN A 237 -7.37 19.50 12.38
CA GLN A 237 -8.04 18.47 13.19
C GLN A 237 -7.14 18.05 14.38
N TRP A 238 -5.83 17.90 14.16
CA TRP A 238 -4.89 17.58 15.24
C TRP A 238 -4.78 18.68 16.30
N ALA A 239 -4.78 19.95 15.88
CA ALA A 239 -4.78 21.09 16.79
C ALA A 239 -6.10 21.22 17.57
N ALA A 240 -7.24 20.95 16.93
CA ALA A 240 -8.54 20.99 17.60
C ALA A 240 -8.72 19.85 18.62
N ALA A 241 -8.27 18.64 18.28
CA ALA A 241 -8.32 17.48 19.17
C ALA A 241 -7.49 17.65 20.46
N SER A 242 -6.46 18.49 20.42
CA SER A 242 -5.63 18.82 21.60
C SER A 242 -6.20 19.95 22.46
N ALA A 243 -7.05 20.82 21.90
CA ALA A 243 -7.65 21.96 22.62
C ALA A 243 -8.95 21.62 23.39
N GLY A 244 -9.59 20.48 23.10
CA GLY A 244 -10.91 20.11 23.64
C GLY A 244 -10.96 19.57 25.07
N ASN A 245 -9.81 19.34 25.73
CA ASN A 245 -9.78 18.87 27.12
C ASN A 245 -9.30 19.99 28.04
N SER A 246 -10.26 20.77 28.56
CA SER A 246 -10.07 21.65 29.70
C SER A 246 -9.98 20.83 30.99
N VAL A 247 -8.89 20.08 31.14
CA VAL A 247 -8.41 19.62 32.44
C VAL A 247 -7.02 20.22 32.59
N SER A 248 -6.90 21.12 33.57
CA SER A 248 -5.67 21.77 33.97
C SER A 248 -4.60 20.72 34.30
N ASP A 249 -3.63 20.54 33.42
CA ASP A 249 -2.23 20.30 33.76
C ASP A 249 -1.36 20.41 32.49
N ALA A 250 -0.64 21.51 32.39
CA ALA A 250 0.16 21.98 31.26
C ALA A 250 1.40 21.13 30.94
N ALA A 251 1.48 19.89 31.43
CA ALA A 251 2.49 18.90 31.09
C ALA A 251 1.95 17.72 30.26
N TYR A 252 0.62 17.57 30.11
CA TYR A 252 -0.01 16.48 29.34
C TYR A 252 -0.23 16.83 27.85
N VAL A 253 -0.12 18.11 27.48
CA VAL A 253 -0.50 18.65 26.15
C VAL A 253 0.70 18.82 25.20
N ALA A 254 1.93 18.52 25.62
CA ALA A 254 3.12 18.73 24.80
C ALA A 254 3.67 17.49 24.06
N GLY A 255 3.00 16.33 24.06
CA GLY A 255 3.60 15.16 23.39
C GLY A 255 2.83 13.85 23.29
N LYS A 256 1.57 13.75 23.74
CA LYS A 256 0.76 12.56 23.48
C LYS A 256 0.01 12.72 22.17
N ASN A 257 0.71 12.37 21.10
CA ASN A 257 0.18 11.97 19.80
C ASN A 257 -1.23 11.36 19.97
N SER A 258 -2.28 12.08 19.57
CA SER A 258 -3.63 11.54 19.61
C SER A 258 -3.63 10.29 18.74
N LEU A 259 -3.87 9.12 19.34
CA LEU A 259 -3.92 7.85 18.60
C LEU A 259 -4.93 7.93 17.45
N SER A 260 -6.01 8.71 17.61
CA SER A 260 -7.00 9.02 16.57
C SER A 260 -6.44 9.78 15.36
N ALA A 261 -5.33 10.50 15.52
CA ALA A 261 -4.64 11.20 14.45
C ALA A 261 -3.57 10.35 13.78
N ASN A 262 -3.23 9.18 14.34
CA ASN A 262 -2.14 8.37 13.86
C ASN A 262 -2.54 7.68 12.53
N PRO A 263 -1.79 7.91 11.44
CA PRO A 263 -2.17 7.40 10.12
C PRO A 263 -2.05 5.87 10.04
N VAL A 264 -1.14 5.23 10.79
CA VAL A 264 -1.01 3.77 10.84
C VAL A 264 -2.24 3.15 11.51
N PHE A 265 -2.65 3.71 12.65
CA PHE A 265 -3.84 3.30 13.38
C PHE A 265 -5.10 3.42 12.51
N ASN A 266 -5.35 4.61 11.97
CA ASN A 266 -6.53 4.89 11.14
C ASN A 266 -6.58 4.01 9.89
N GLN A 267 -5.47 3.91 9.14
CA GLN A 267 -5.40 3.08 7.94
C GLN A 267 -5.71 1.61 8.27
N THR A 268 -5.20 1.11 9.39
CA THR A 268 -5.41 -0.28 9.77
C THR A 268 -6.86 -0.54 10.18
N LEU A 269 -7.49 0.39 10.91
CA LEU A 269 -8.92 0.31 11.21
C LEU A 269 -9.76 0.34 9.94
N HIS A 270 -9.48 1.26 9.02
CA HIS A 270 -10.18 1.34 7.73
C HIS A 270 -10.08 0.03 6.93
N ASN A 271 -8.92 -0.62 6.96
CA ASN A 271 -8.69 -1.85 6.19
C ASN A 271 -9.26 -3.12 6.84
N HIS A 272 -9.52 -3.11 8.15
CA HIS A 272 -9.92 -4.32 8.88
C HIS A 272 -11.24 -4.23 9.64
N VAL A 273 -11.81 -3.03 9.80
CA VAL A 273 -13.14 -2.83 10.38
C VAL A 273 -14.13 -2.53 9.26
N ALA A 274 -14.66 -3.58 8.66
CA ALA A 274 -15.65 -3.51 7.60
C ALA A 274 -17.09 -3.56 8.13
N TYR A 275 -18.03 -3.06 7.35
CA TYR A 275 -19.45 -3.22 7.65
C TYR A 275 -19.85 -4.70 7.54
N PRO A 276 -20.44 -5.33 8.57
CA PRO A 276 -20.83 -6.74 8.50
C PRO A 276 -21.93 -7.01 7.47
N ASP A 277 -21.79 -8.08 6.69
CA ASP A 277 -22.74 -8.42 5.63
C ASP A 277 -24.17 -8.67 6.12
N ALA A 278 -24.30 -9.36 7.25
CA ALA A 278 -25.59 -9.63 7.88
C ALA A 278 -26.29 -8.35 8.34
N ALA A 279 -25.54 -7.32 8.74
CA ALA A 279 -26.11 -6.09 9.26
C ALA A 279 -26.62 -5.17 8.15
N TRP A 280 -25.81 -4.90 7.11
CA TRP A 280 -26.24 -3.97 6.06
C TRP A 280 -27.36 -4.52 5.20
N THR A 281 -27.43 -5.84 5.00
CA THR A 281 -28.54 -6.48 4.29
C THR A 281 -29.88 -6.35 5.02
N GLN A 282 -29.84 -6.10 6.33
CA GLN A 282 -31.01 -5.91 7.19
C GLN A 282 -31.25 -4.44 7.56
N GLY A 283 -30.48 -3.49 7.01
CA GLY A 283 -30.61 -2.07 7.36
C GLY A 283 -30.24 -1.75 8.80
N ILE A 284 -29.43 -2.59 9.43
CA ILE A 284 -29.02 -2.43 10.83
C ILE A 284 -27.76 -1.58 10.89
N TYR A 285 -27.80 -0.55 11.73
CA TYR A 285 -26.64 0.27 12.10
C TYR A 285 -26.42 0.25 13.61
N ALA A 286 -25.20 0.53 14.06
CA ALA A 286 -24.86 0.44 15.48
C ALA A 286 -23.61 1.25 15.83
N ARG A 287 -23.44 1.53 17.13
CA ARG A 287 -22.18 2.00 17.69
C ARG A 287 -21.59 0.94 18.62
N VAL A 288 -20.31 0.66 18.45
CA VAL A 288 -19.54 -0.24 19.31
C VAL A 288 -18.52 0.60 20.07
N TYR A 289 -18.40 0.37 21.38
CA TYR A 289 -17.32 0.97 22.18
C TYR A 289 -16.34 -0.14 22.54
N ALA A 290 -15.11 -0.04 22.05
CA ALA A 290 -14.04 -0.99 22.35
C ALA A 290 -13.00 -0.35 23.27
N GLY A 291 -12.77 -0.97 24.43
CA GLY A 291 -11.66 -0.63 25.33
C GLY A 291 -10.43 -1.47 24.98
N PHE A 292 -9.24 -0.87 24.97
CA PHE A 292 -7.98 -1.59 24.72
C PHE A 292 -6.79 -0.86 25.33
N GLU A 293 -5.64 -1.52 25.36
CA GLU A 293 -4.38 -0.97 25.85
C GLU A 293 -3.29 -1.08 24.80
N ILE A 294 -2.40 -0.09 24.76
CA ILE A 294 -1.13 -0.14 24.03
C ILE A 294 -0.02 -0.28 25.06
N ASP A 295 0.76 -1.36 24.97
CA ASP A 295 1.88 -1.62 25.87
C ASP A 295 3.09 -0.71 25.58
N GLN A 296 4.14 -0.77 26.41
CA GLN A 296 5.38 -0.01 26.23
C GLN A 296 6.19 -0.41 24.99
N ARG A 297 5.80 -1.48 24.30
CA ARG A 297 6.41 -1.93 23.04
C ARG A 297 5.56 -1.51 21.83
N GLY A 298 4.43 -0.86 22.04
CA GLY A 298 3.51 -0.43 20.99
C GLY A 298 2.50 -1.52 20.56
N ASN A 299 2.38 -2.65 21.26
CA ASN A 299 1.43 -3.69 20.91
C ASN A 299 0.05 -3.43 21.53
N VAL A 300 -1.00 -3.73 20.77
CA VAL A 300 -2.39 -3.62 21.23
C VAL A 300 -2.79 -4.90 21.96
N GLN A 301 -3.30 -4.75 23.18
CA GLN A 301 -3.72 -5.85 24.05
C GLN A 301 -5.00 -5.50 24.82
N ASN A 302 -5.53 -6.48 25.58
CA ASN A 302 -6.68 -6.30 26.47
C ASN A 302 -7.93 -5.69 25.79
N VAL A 303 -8.19 -6.12 24.55
CA VAL A 303 -9.36 -5.67 23.77
C VAL A 303 -10.65 -6.19 24.41
N THR A 304 -11.46 -5.28 24.92
CA THR A 304 -12.74 -5.51 25.60
C THR A 304 -13.85 -4.70 24.96
N ILE A 305 -15.08 -5.21 24.98
CA ILE A 305 -16.24 -4.48 24.47
C ILE A 305 -16.97 -3.87 25.66
N LEU A 306 -17.19 -2.56 25.60
CA LEU A 306 -17.81 -1.78 26.67
C LEU A 306 -19.28 -1.48 26.38
N SER A 307 -19.66 -1.42 25.11
CA SER A 307 -21.06 -1.30 24.70
C SER A 307 -21.84 -2.58 25.05
N PRO A 308 -23.15 -2.48 25.28
CA PRO A 308 -24.03 -3.65 25.36
C PRO A 308 -23.83 -4.61 24.18
N ASP A 309 -24.04 -5.90 24.41
CA ASP A 309 -23.85 -6.90 23.37
C ASP A 309 -24.93 -6.78 22.28
N ASN A 310 -24.50 -6.86 21.02
CA ASN A 310 -25.34 -6.76 19.83
C ASN A 310 -25.28 -8.10 19.07
N VAL A 311 -25.56 -9.19 19.79
CA VAL A 311 -25.39 -10.57 19.32
C VAL A 311 -26.03 -10.81 17.95
N GLY A 312 -25.30 -11.47 17.06
CA GLY A 312 -25.82 -11.90 15.75
C GLY A 312 -25.67 -10.87 14.62
N THR A 313 -25.20 -9.65 14.90
CA THR A 313 -24.98 -8.61 13.88
C THR A 313 -23.56 -8.60 13.30
N GLY A 314 -22.58 -9.14 14.05
CA GLY A 314 -21.17 -9.20 13.65
C GLY A 314 -20.36 -7.91 13.86
N PHE A 315 -20.96 -6.81 14.34
CA PHE A 315 -20.23 -5.56 14.57
C PHE A 315 -19.10 -5.71 15.59
N VAL A 316 -19.37 -6.41 16.69
CA VAL A 316 -18.42 -6.66 17.78
C VAL A 316 -17.21 -7.45 17.28
N GLU A 317 -17.45 -8.52 16.54
CA GLU A 317 -16.40 -9.39 15.98
C GLU A 317 -15.50 -8.60 15.04
N THR A 318 -16.07 -7.79 14.15
CA THR A 318 -15.31 -7.00 13.19
C THR A 318 -14.43 -5.95 13.87
N VAL A 319 -14.96 -5.21 14.86
CA VAL A 319 -14.15 -4.24 15.63
C VAL A 319 -13.02 -4.94 16.40
N ARG A 320 -13.34 -6.04 17.10
CA ARG A 320 -12.35 -6.82 17.86
C ARG A 320 -11.25 -7.36 16.95
N ASN A 321 -11.62 -7.91 15.80
CA ASN A 321 -10.68 -8.44 14.82
C ASN A 321 -9.83 -7.33 14.20
N GLY A 322 -10.41 -6.17 13.90
CA GLY A 322 -9.67 -5.01 13.39
C GLY A 322 -8.60 -4.53 14.37
N LEU A 323 -8.94 -4.36 15.64
CA LEU A 323 -7.97 -3.97 16.68
C LEU A 323 -6.85 -5.00 16.86
N LYS A 324 -7.16 -6.30 16.76
CA LYS A 324 -6.15 -7.38 16.82
C LYS A 324 -5.21 -7.42 15.60
N LYS A 325 -5.55 -6.74 14.50
CA LYS A 325 -4.71 -6.64 13.29
C LYS A 325 -3.83 -5.40 13.27
N LEU A 326 -3.91 -4.55 14.30
CA LEU A 326 -3.01 -3.41 14.44
C LEU A 326 -1.54 -3.88 14.43
N PRO A 327 -0.68 -3.27 13.59
CA PRO A 327 0.75 -3.50 13.71
C PRO A 327 1.27 -2.90 15.02
N THR A 328 2.51 -3.22 15.37
CA THR A 328 3.21 -2.51 16.45
C THR A 328 3.23 -1.02 16.15
N LEU A 329 2.69 -0.23 17.07
CA LEU A 329 2.61 1.23 17.01
C LEU A 329 3.84 1.87 17.67
N ASP A 330 3.95 3.19 17.59
CA ASP A 330 4.98 3.93 18.33
C ASP A 330 4.81 3.72 19.85
N PRO A 331 5.85 3.25 20.58
CA PRO A 331 5.82 3.13 22.04
C PRO A 331 5.39 4.40 22.79
N ALA A 332 5.56 5.59 22.21
CA ALA A 332 5.07 6.85 22.79
C ALA A 332 3.53 6.92 22.89
N LEU A 333 2.81 6.03 22.18
CA LEU A 333 1.36 5.87 22.21
C LEU A 333 0.89 4.88 23.30
N ALA A 334 1.76 4.46 24.22
CA ALA A 334 1.35 3.59 25.32
C ALA A 334 0.26 4.24 26.21
N GLY A 335 -0.78 3.48 26.52
CA GLY A 335 -1.94 3.98 27.27
C GLY A 335 -3.15 3.06 27.21
N SER A 336 -4.22 3.46 27.90
CA SER A 336 -5.52 2.77 27.90
C SER A 336 -6.57 3.65 27.22
N TYR A 337 -7.28 3.08 26.25
CA TYR A 337 -8.09 3.82 25.28
C TYR A 337 -9.49 3.23 25.13
N VAL A 338 -10.44 4.08 24.76
CA VAL A 338 -11.78 3.69 24.29
C VAL A 338 -11.95 4.20 22.88
N LEU A 339 -12.23 3.30 21.94
CA LEU A 339 -12.56 3.62 20.56
C LEU A 339 -14.08 3.51 20.35
N PRO A 340 -14.79 4.62 20.13
CA PRO A 340 -16.13 4.59 19.56
C PRO A 340 -16.04 4.25 18.06
N VAL A 341 -16.73 3.21 17.62
CA VAL A 341 -16.88 2.85 16.21
C VAL A 341 -18.34 2.98 15.82
N ALA A 342 -18.65 3.91 14.92
CA ALA A 342 -20.00 4.14 14.43
C ALA A 342 -20.16 3.54 13.03
N PHE A 343 -21.01 2.53 12.92
CA PHE A 343 -21.44 2.00 11.63
C PHE A 343 -22.61 2.85 11.16
N THR A 344 -22.44 3.61 10.09
CA THR A 344 -23.48 4.52 9.57
C THR A 344 -24.10 3.96 8.29
N TYR A 345 -25.40 4.13 8.12
CA TYR A 345 -26.15 3.49 7.04
C TYR A 345 -26.92 4.52 6.22
N THR A 346 -26.77 4.49 4.90
CA THR A 346 -27.49 5.36 3.98
C THR A 346 -28.20 4.52 2.92
N ASN A 347 -29.53 4.59 2.87
CA ASN A 347 -30.31 3.99 1.78
C ASN A 347 -30.70 5.07 0.77
N LYS A 348 -30.22 4.95 -0.47
CA LYS A 348 -30.54 5.92 -1.54
C LYS A 348 -32.02 5.95 -1.91
N ASN A 349 -32.80 4.92 -1.55
CA ASN A 349 -34.24 4.90 -1.80
C ASN A 349 -35.06 5.53 -0.64
N GLU A 350 -34.48 5.63 0.57
CA GLU A 350 -35.11 6.24 1.76
C GLU A 350 -34.62 7.69 1.91
N ASN A 351 -34.90 8.52 0.90
CA ASN A 351 -34.51 9.94 0.85
C ASN A 351 -32.99 10.21 0.87
N GLY A 352 -32.15 9.18 0.88
CA GLY A 352 -30.69 9.32 0.94
C GLY A 352 -30.15 9.86 2.27
N THR A 353 -30.95 9.84 3.34
CA THR A 353 -30.51 10.32 4.66
C THR A 353 -29.56 9.31 5.29
N THR A 354 -28.47 9.78 5.90
CA THR A 354 -27.53 8.94 6.64
C THR A 354 -28.03 8.71 8.06
N HIS A 355 -28.28 7.45 8.40
CA HIS A 355 -28.61 7.00 9.75
C HIS A 355 -27.31 6.81 10.54
N ALA A 356 -27.13 7.65 11.55
CA ALA A 356 -26.03 7.57 12.49
C ALA A 356 -26.53 7.11 13.87
N PRO A 357 -25.80 6.24 14.58
CA PRO A 357 -26.19 5.81 15.92
C PRO A 357 -26.26 7.00 16.88
N ILE A 358 -27.30 7.07 17.71
CA ILE A 358 -27.45 8.14 18.71
C ILE A 358 -27.06 7.70 20.12
N ASN A 359 -27.08 6.39 20.41
CA ASN A 359 -26.78 5.90 21.75
C ASN A 359 -25.31 6.10 22.13
N ARG A 360 -25.08 6.56 23.36
CA ARG A 360 -23.75 6.85 23.91
C ARG A 360 -23.44 5.96 25.11
N LEU A 361 -22.17 5.60 25.26
CA LEU A 361 -21.71 4.82 26.41
C LEU A 361 -21.69 5.73 27.66
N PRO A 362 -22.30 5.32 28.77
CA PRO A 362 -22.20 6.05 30.05
C PRO A 362 -20.75 6.19 30.54
N ASN A 363 -20.43 7.33 31.18
CA ASN A 363 -19.06 7.66 31.60
C ASN A 363 -18.46 6.69 32.62
N ASP A 364 -19.29 6.09 33.48
CA ASP A 364 -18.89 5.07 34.47
C ASP A 364 -18.29 3.82 33.81
N ARG A 365 -18.69 3.50 32.57
CA ARG A 365 -18.18 2.36 31.81
C ARG A 365 -16.81 2.60 31.18
N LEU A 366 -16.31 3.84 31.15
CA LEU A 366 -15.01 4.17 30.57
C LEU A 366 -13.84 3.67 31.42
N ALA A 367 -14.04 3.57 32.75
CA ALA A 367 -13.03 3.11 33.70
C ALA A 367 -11.67 3.82 33.55
N GLY A 368 -11.69 5.16 33.42
CA GLY A 368 -10.48 5.99 33.36
C GLY A 368 -9.70 5.93 32.03
N ARG A 369 -10.21 5.23 31.01
CA ARG A 369 -9.60 5.16 29.69
C ARG A 369 -9.78 6.47 28.90
N LEU A 370 -8.81 6.79 28.05
CA LEU A 370 -8.89 7.95 27.17
C LEU A 370 -9.85 7.67 26.00
N MET A 371 -10.93 8.45 25.90
CA MET A 371 -11.85 8.39 24.76
C MET A 371 -11.19 8.94 23.50
N LEU A 372 -11.21 8.15 22.43
CA LEU A 372 -10.73 8.52 21.10
C LEU A 372 -11.84 9.19 20.28
N GLU A 373 -11.44 9.86 19.19
CA GLU A 373 -12.40 10.30 18.17
C GLU A 373 -13.16 9.10 17.59
N GLU A 374 -14.44 9.33 17.26
CA GLU A 374 -15.32 8.31 16.71
C GLU A 374 -14.85 7.88 15.31
N PHE A 375 -14.57 6.59 15.15
CA PHE A 375 -14.23 5.99 13.87
C PHE A 375 -15.51 5.60 13.13
N SER A 376 -15.78 6.27 12.01
CA SER A 376 -16.99 6.04 11.21
C SER A 376 -16.76 5.00 10.12
N VAL A 377 -17.67 4.03 10.01
CA VAL A 377 -17.70 2.99 8.98
C VAL A 377 -19.01 3.14 8.20
N PRO A 378 -19.01 3.94 7.12
CA PRO A 378 -20.22 4.18 6.34
C PRO A 378 -20.53 3.03 5.38
N ILE A 379 -21.82 2.78 5.14
CA ILE A 379 -22.30 1.99 4.02
C ILE A 379 -23.43 2.71 3.29
N VAL A 380 -23.40 2.67 1.96
CA VAL A 380 -24.43 3.25 1.10
C VAL A 380 -25.03 2.13 0.25
N VAL A 381 -26.33 1.94 0.37
CA VAL A 381 -27.06 0.89 -0.36
C VAL A 381 -28.13 1.49 -1.28
N THR A 382 -28.50 0.73 -2.29
CA THR A 382 -29.61 1.04 -3.23
C THR A 382 -30.71 -0.01 -3.18
N LYS A 383 -30.59 -1.01 -2.31
CA LYS A 383 -31.60 -2.07 -2.20
C LYS A 383 -32.77 -1.57 -1.37
N PRO A 384 -34.02 -1.92 -1.72
CA PRO A 384 -35.15 -1.70 -0.83
C PRO A 384 -34.93 -2.55 0.42
N VAL A 385 -34.80 -1.91 1.57
CA VAL A 385 -34.81 -2.54 2.89
C VAL A 385 -36.06 -2.04 3.59
N GLN A 386 -36.73 -2.90 4.36
CA GLN A 386 -38.05 -2.57 4.89
C GLN A 386 -38.02 -1.41 5.88
N THR A 387 -37.03 -1.38 6.78
CA THR A 387 -36.79 -0.27 7.71
C THR A 387 -35.34 -0.32 8.17
N SER A 388 -34.67 0.83 8.28
CA SER A 388 -33.38 0.94 8.95
C SER A 388 -33.58 1.07 10.46
N ARG A 389 -32.74 0.40 11.27
CA ARG A 389 -32.84 0.45 12.74
C ARG A 389 -31.48 0.46 13.43
N GLU A 390 -31.38 1.23 14.50
CA GLU A 390 -30.22 1.18 15.41
C GLU A 390 -30.33 -0.05 16.30
N VAL A 391 -29.22 -0.75 16.53
CA VAL A 391 -29.13 -1.80 17.56
C VAL A 391 -28.19 -1.34 18.66
N TRP A 392 -28.72 -1.31 19.88
CA TRP A 392 -28.00 -0.98 21.10
C TRP A 392 -28.52 -1.81 22.28
N GLY A 393 -27.81 -2.88 22.62
CA GLY A 393 -28.17 -3.80 23.69
C GLY A 393 -29.21 -4.85 23.28
N TYR A 394 -29.62 -5.65 24.26
CA TYR A 394 -30.57 -6.75 24.09
C TYR A 394 -31.97 -6.22 23.79
N PHE A 395 -32.22 -5.79 22.56
CA PHE A 395 -33.56 -5.79 22.02
C PHE A 395 -33.89 -7.24 21.62
N LYS A 396 -34.64 -7.91 22.50
CA LYS A 396 -35.40 -9.14 22.17
C LYS A 396 -36.51 -8.81 21.20
#